data_AF-A0A9D1Y5S2-F1
#
_entry.id   AF-A0A9D1Y5S2-F1
#
_cell.length_a   1.000
_cell.length_b   1.000
_cell.length_c   1.000
_cell.angle_alpha   90.00
_cell.angle_beta   90.00
_cell.angle_gamma   90.00
#
_symmetry.space_group_name_H-M   'P 1'
#
loop_
_entity.id
_entity.type
_entity.pdbx_description
1 polymer ?
#
loop_
_entity_poly.entity_id
_entity_poly.type
_entity_poly.pdbx_seq_one_letter_code
_entity_poly.pdbx_strand_id
1 'polypeptide(L)'
;MGKKSTQVALGGLAAALCTLLMFLTGMIPFATYALPAAAGIVLVAVVVENGASTAALVYGAASILALFVVPDREAALMFVFFFGYYPILKFRLDRLRSKPLQYALKFLIFNVAIVVAYLIVIYLFGIADVLESFGSFGRYSVLVLLLMGNVVFAVYDFALTNLIWAYIYRLRPRIFRHRG
;
A
#
# COMPACT_ATOMS: atom_id res chain seq x y z
N MET A 1 3.99 -20.70 24.11
CA MET A 1 4.88 -20.47 22.95
C MET A 1 4.17 -20.55 21.58
N GLY A 2 2.97 -21.13 21.44
CA GLY A 2 2.28 -21.26 20.12
C GLY A 2 1.87 -19.96 19.43
N LYS A 3 1.44 -18.92 20.16
CA LYS A 3 0.93 -17.67 19.54
C LYS A 3 1.96 -16.93 18.68
N LYS A 4 3.23 -16.88 19.11
CA LYS A 4 4.30 -16.21 18.34
C LYS A 4 4.73 -17.00 17.11
N SER A 5 4.75 -18.33 17.17
CA SER A 5 5.07 -19.17 16.01
C SER A 5 4.00 -19.05 14.92
N THR A 6 2.70 -19.09 15.29
CA THR A 6 1.59 -18.89 14.35
C THR A 6 1.64 -17.49 13.73
N GLN A 7 1.96 -16.45 14.52
CA GLN A 7 2.10 -15.08 14.03
C GLN A 7 3.22 -14.94 12.98
N VAL A 8 4.36 -15.59 13.19
CA VAL A 8 5.47 -15.60 12.21
C VAL A 8 5.08 -16.37 10.95
N ALA A 9 4.43 -17.52 11.08
CA ALA A 9 3.99 -18.31 9.94
C ALA A 9 2.95 -17.57 9.08
N LEU A 10 1.95 -16.94 9.70
CA LEU A 10 0.96 -16.10 9.01
C LEU A 10 1.61 -14.89 8.34
N GLY A 11 2.59 -14.27 8.99
CA GLY A 11 3.35 -13.17 8.40
C GLY A 11 4.14 -13.60 7.16
N GLY A 12 4.80 -14.76 7.21
CA GLY A 12 5.49 -15.34 6.06
C GLY A 12 4.55 -15.66 4.90
N LEU A 13 3.40 -16.29 5.18
CA LEU A 13 2.38 -16.57 4.18
C LEU A 13 1.84 -15.28 3.54
N ALA A 14 1.55 -14.26 4.34
CA ALA A 14 1.08 -12.98 3.85
C ALA A 14 2.12 -12.27 2.98
N ALA A 15 3.40 -12.30 3.37
CA ALA A 15 4.48 -11.74 2.56
C ALA A 15 4.62 -12.47 1.22
N ALA A 16 4.55 -13.81 1.23
CA ALA A 16 4.58 -14.62 0.02
C ALA A 16 3.38 -14.33 -0.89
N LEU A 17 2.18 -14.21 -0.32
CA LEU A 17 0.96 -13.88 -1.07
C LEU A 17 1.03 -12.47 -1.68
N CYS A 18 1.49 -11.47 -0.93
CA CYS A 18 1.72 -10.11 -1.47
C CYS A 18 2.69 -10.15 -2.66
N THR A 19 3.81 -10.85 -2.48
CA THR A 19 4.84 -11.00 -3.52
C THR A 19 4.29 -11.71 -4.75
N LEU A 20 3.51 -12.78 -4.56
CA LEU A 20 2.87 -13.52 -5.65
C LEU A 20 1.88 -12.65 -6.41
N LEU A 21 1.03 -11.90 -5.73
CA LEU A 21 0.07 -11.00 -6.36
C LEU A 21 0.78 -9.97 -7.23
N MET A 22 1.86 -9.37 -6.73
CA MET A 22 2.66 -8.45 -7.54
C MET A 22 3.38 -9.15 -8.68
N PHE A 23 3.92 -10.35 -8.47
CA PHE A 23 4.60 -11.11 -9.52
C PHE A 23 3.69 -11.41 -10.72
N LEU A 24 2.40 -11.66 -10.46
CA LEU A 24 1.39 -11.90 -11.50
C LEU A 24 1.15 -10.69 -12.41
N THR A 25 1.47 -9.46 -12.01
CA THR A 25 1.34 -8.30 -12.92
C THR A 25 2.29 -8.39 -14.10
N GLY A 26 3.44 -9.06 -13.92
CA GLY A 26 4.37 -9.36 -15.02
C GLY A 26 3.79 -10.24 -16.12
N MET A 27 2.73 -10.99 -15.83
CA MET A 27 2.03 -11.85 -16.79
C MET A 27 0.76 -11.19 -17.33
N ILE A 28 0.13 -10.31 -16.55
CA ILE A 28 -1.15 -9.65 -16.89
C ILE A 28 -0.98 -8.13 -16.76
N PRO A 29 -0.60 -7.44 -17.85
CA PRO A 29 -0.31 -6.00 -17.82
C PRO A 29 -1.51 -5.12 -17.43
N PHE A 30 -2.74 -5.59 -17.64
CA PHE A 30 -3.95 -4.86 -17.25
C PHE A 30 -4.14 -4.75 -15.74
N ALA A 31 -3.39 -5.51 -14.94
CA ALA A 31 -3.56 -5.64 -13.51
C ALA A 31 -2.49 -4.90 -12.68
N THR A 32 -1.60 -4.13 -13.30
CA THR A 32 -0.49 -3.41 -12.67
C THR A 32 -0.91 -2.51 -11.51
N TYR A 33 -2.10 -1.90 -11.55
CA TYR A 33 -2.63 -1.09 -10.43
C TYR A 33 -3.48 -1.92 -9.44
N ALA A 34 -4.17 -2.95 -9.92
CA ALA A 34 -5.15 -3.69 -9.14
C ALA A 34 -4.50 -4.71 -8.18
N LEU A 35 -3.45 -5.39 -8.62
CA LEU A 35 -2.80 -6.44 -7.83
C LEU A 35 -1.96 -5.88 -6.66
N PRO A 36 -1.21 -4.77 -6.79
CA PRO A 36 -0.60 -4.10 -5.64
C PRO A 36 -1.62 -3.60 -4.63
N ALA A 37 -2.78 -3.10 -5.11
CA ALA A 37 -3.88 -2.72 -4.22
C ALA A 37 -4.42 -3.94 -3.45
N ALA A 38 -4.61 -5.08 -4.12
CA ALA A 38 -5.00 -6.34 -3.49
C ALA A 38 -3.96 -6.85 -2.48
N ALA A 39 -2.66 -6.69 -2.75
CA ALA A 39 -1.60 -6.98 -1.78
C ALA A 39 -1.69 -6.07 -0.55
N GLY A 40 -2.04 -4.79 -0.71
CA GLY A 40 -2.36 -3.90 0.41
C GLY A 40 -3.53 -4.39 1.26
N ILE A 41 -4.55 -5.00 0.66
CA ILE A 41 -5.67 -5.62 1.38
C ILE A 41 -5.20 -6.80 2.26
N VAL A 42 -4.27 -7.61 1.75
CA VAL A 42 -3.68 -8.70 2.55
C VAL A 42 -3.00 -8.13 3.81
N LEU A 43 -2.27 -7.01 3.68
CA LEU A 43 -1.68 -6.33 4.83
C LEU A 43 -2.72 -5.78 5.81
N VAL A 44 -3.89 -5.33 5.36
CA VAL A 44 -4.99 -4.95 6.27
C VAL A 44 -5.36 -6.10 7.19
N ALA A 45 -5.52 -7.32 6.66
CA ALA A 45 -5.83 -8.49 7.47
C ALA A 45 -4.72 -8.77 8.51
N VAL A 46 -3.45 -8.66 8.11
CA VAL A 46 -2.31 -8.80 9.04
C VAL A 46 -2.32 -7.73 10.12
N VAL A 47 -2.61 -6.47 9.78
CA VAL A 47 -2.73 -5.37 10.76
C VAL A 47 -3.83 -5.65 11.77
N VAL A 48 -4.99 -6.14 11.33
CA VAL A 48 -6.15 -6.40 12.19
C VAL A 48 -5.93 -7.63 13.08
N GLU A 49 -5.31 -8.70 12.58
CA GLU A 49 -5.12 -9.94 13.32
C GLU A 49 -3.86 -9.95 14.21
N ASN A 50 -2.74 -9.43 13.70
CA ASN A 50 -1.42 -9.54 14.32
C ASN A 50 -0.83 -8.18 14.78
N GLY A 51 -1.51 -7.08 14.46
CA GLY A 51 -1.12 -5.72 14.85
C GLY A 51 -0.15 -5.03 13.88
N ALA A 52 -0.03 -3.72 14.06
CA ALA A 52 0.75 -2.85 13.17
C ALA A 52 2.26 -3.16 13.15
N SER A 53 2.83 -3.66 14.25
CA SER A 53 4.27 -3.99 14.31
C SER A 53 4.61 -5.18 13.41
N THR A 54 3.83 -6.26 13.48
CA THR A 54 4.02 -7.43 12.62
C THR A 54 3.71 -7.11 11.17
N ALA A 55 2.66 -6.34 10.90
CA ALA A 55 2.37 -5.90 9.55
C ALA A 55 3.51 -5.07 8.94
N ALA A 56 4.21 -4.24 9.72
CA ALA A 56 5.38 -3.51 9.26
C ALA A 56 6.55 -4.44 8.86
N LEU A 57 6.77 -5.51 9.62
CA LEU A 57 7.78 -6.52 9.26
C LEU A 57 7.40 -7.27 7.98
N VAL A 58 6.13 -7.67 7.85
CA VAL A 58 5.60 -8.34 6.65
C VAL A 58 5.71 -7.43 5.43
N TYR A 59 5.33 -6.16 5.57
CA TYR A 59 5.48 -5.15 4.54
C TYR A 59 6.94 -4.98 4.14
N GLY A 60 7.87 -4.87 5.09
CA GLY A 60 9.30 -4.73 4.81
C GLY A 60 9.84 -5.94 4.04
N ALA A 61 9.53 -7.15 4.49
CA ALA A 61 9.93 -8.38 3.80
C ALA A 61 9.33 -8.48 2.39
N ALA A 62 8.03 -8.23 2.24
CA ALA A 62 7.34 -8.26 0.95
C ALA A 62 7.85 -7.15 0.01
N SER A 63 8.22 -5.99 0.52
CA SER A 63 8.79 -4.88 -0.26
C SER A 63 10.15 -5.26 -0.83
N ILE A 64 11.03 -5.81 0.01
CA ILE A 64 12.35 -6.29 -0.44
C ILE A 64 12.15 -7.39 -1.50
N LEU A 65 11.33 -8.40 -1.21
CA LEU A 65 11.05 -9.47 -2.17
C LEU A 65 10.44 -8.92 -3.48
N ALA A 66 9.53 -7.95 -3.41
CA ALA A 66 8.94 -7.33 -4.59
C ALA A 66 9.99 -6.66 -5.48
N LEU A 67 10.90 -5.89 -4.87
CA LEU A 67 11.97 -5.21 -5.61
C LEU A 67 12.94 -6.18 -6.30
N PHE A 68 13.13 -7.39 -5.78
CA PHE A 68 14.03 -8.38 -6.40
C PHE A 68 13.31 -9.32 -7.37
N VAL A 69 12.11 -9.78 -7.03
CA VAL A 69 11.42 -10.90 -7.70
C VAL A 69 10.39 -10.42 -8.71
N VAL A 70 9.73 -9.28 -8.48
CA VAL A 70 8.63 -8.81 -9.34
C VAL A 70 9.22 -8.19 -10.61
N PRO A 71 8.87 -8.73 -11.80
CA PRO A 71 9.40 -8.23 -13.08
C PRO A 71 8.83 -6.85 -13.43
N ASP A 72 7.57 -6.59 -13.07
CA ASP A 72 6.91 -5.31 -13.24
C ASP A 72 7.34 -4.33 -12.13
N ARG A 73 8.24 -3.41 -12.49
CA ARG A 73 8.78 -2.41 -11.56
C ARG A 73 7.73 -1.41 -11.12
N GLU A 74 6.77 -1.10 -11.98
CA GLU A 74 5.70 -0.15 -11.65
C GLU A 74 4.82 -0.71 -10.52
N ALA A 75 4.40 -1.97 -10.63
CA ALA A 75 3.63 -2.65 -9.58
C ALA A 75 4.40 -2.77 -8.25
N ALA A 76 5.69 -3.12 -8.30
CA ALA A 76 6.53 -3.21 -7.12
C ALA A 76 6.65 -1.85 -6.41
N LEU A 77 6.91 -0.78 -7.17
CA LEU A 77 7.00 0.58 -6.63
C LEU A 77 5.66 1.05 -6.04
N MET A 78 4.54 0.72 -6.67
CA MET A 78 3.21 1.04 -6.12
C MET A 78 2.96 0.34 -4.78
N PHE A 79 3.37 -0.90 -4.61
CA PHE A 79 3.21 -1.54 -3.31
C PHE A 79 4.10 -0.89 -2.25
N VAL A 80 5.37 -0.63 -2.56
CA VAL A 80 6.32 -0.03 -1.62
C VAL A 80 5.90 1.40 -1.25
N PHE A 81 5.68 2.25 -2.25
CA PHE A 81 5.44 3.69 -2.03
C PHE A 81 3.97 4.06 -1.87
N PHE A 82 3.04 3.10 -1.98
CA PHE A 82 1.61 3.38 -1.92
C PHE A 82 0.81 2.40 -1.07
N PHE A 83 0.54 1.22 -1.62
CA PHE A 83 -0.48 0.33 -1.10
C PHE A 83 -0.04 -0.47 0.14
N GLY A 84 1.26 -0.69 0.30
CA GLY A 84 1.82 -1.54 1.36
C GLY A 84 1.93 -0.82 2.71
N TYR A 85 2.52 0.37 2.75
CA TYR A 85 2.72 1.09 4.02
C TYR A 85 1.42 1.71 4.56
N TYR A 86 0.50 2.09 3.67
CA TYR A 86 -0.65 2.90 4.03
C TYR A 86 -1.64 2.21 4.99
N PRO A 87 -2.03 0.93 4.83
CA PRO A 87 -2.87 0.22 5.80
C PRO A 87 -2.34 0.27 7.23
N ILE A 88 -1.02 0.18 7.40
CA ILE A 88 -0.33 0.20 8.70
C ILE A 88 -0.39 1.60 9.31
N LEU A 89 -0.13 2.61 8.48
CA LEU A 89 -0.18 4.00 8.89
C LEU A 89 -1.60 4.43 9.24
N LYS A 90 -2.58 4.10 8.39
CA LYS A 90 -4.01 4.36 8.60
C LYS A 90 -4.47 3.83 9.95
N PHE A 91 -4.08 2.60 10.32
CA PHE A 91 -4.40 2.03 11.62
C PHE A 91 -3.87 2.85 12.81
N ARG A 92 -2.74 3.55 12.66
CA ARG A 92 -2.21 4.47 13.68
C ARG A 92 -2.89 5.83 13.64
N LEU A 93 -3.10 6.38 12.45
CA LEU A 93 -3.71 7.70 12.25
C LEU A 93 -5.20 7.72 12.65
N ASP A 94 -5.92 6.63 12.43
CA ASP A 94 -7.34 6.52 12.77
C ASP A 94 -7.60 6.49 14.29
N ARG A 95 -6.55 6.37 15.12
CA ARG A 95 -6.63 6.52 16.58
C ARG A 95 -6.67 7.98 17.05
N LEU A 96 -6.34 8.94 16.19
CA LEU A 96 -6.42 10.35 16.56
C LEU A 96 -7.89 10.76 16.75
N ARG A 97 -8.17 11.45 17.87
CA ARG A 97 -9.53 11.91 18.20
C ARG A 97 -10.02 13.03 17.26
N SER A 98 -9.10 13.86 16.78
CA SER A 98 -9.39 14.98 15.90
C SER A 98 -9.47 14.52 14.44
N LYS A 99 -10.69 14.52 13.87
CA LYS A 99 -10.95 14.26 12.45
C LYS A 99 -10.21 15.20 11.48
N PRO A 100 -10.18 16.53 11.66
CA PRO A 100 -9.48 17.40 10.71
C PRO A 100 -7.96 17.12 10.70
N LEU A 101 -7.36 16.95 11.88
CA LEU A 101 -5.93 16.60 12.01
C LEU A 101 -5.62 15.24 11.38
N GLN A 102 -6.50 14.25 11.54
CA GLN A 102 -6.36 12.93 10.93
C GLN A 102 -6.32 13.03 9.40
N TYR A 103 -7.27 13.74 8.77
CA TYR A 103 -7.28 13.93 7.32
C TYR A 103 -6.07 14.75 6.85
N ALA A 104 -5.73 15.84 7.55
CA ALA A 104 -4.56 16.65 7.21
C ALA A 104 -3.27 15.83 7.19
N LEU A 105 -3.05 14.98 8.21
CA LEU A 105 -1.88 14.09 8.26
C LEU A 105 -1.89 13.04 7.16
N LYS A 106 -3.06 12.44 6.85
CA LYS A 106 -3.20 11.48 5.76
C LYS A 106 -2.80 12.08 4.42
N PHE A 107 -3.34 13.26 4.10
CA PHE A 107 -3.04 13.96 2.87
C PHE A 107 -1.58 14.44 2.84
N LEU A 108 -1.05 14.95 3.95
CA LEU A 108 0.36 15.36 4.03
C LEU A 108 1.30 14.19 3.73
N ILE A 109 1.09 13.04 4.37
CA ILE A 109 1.94 11.86 4.18
C ILE A 109 1.83 11.32 2.75
N PHE A 110 0.62 11.32 2.19
CA PHE A 110 0.39 10.96 0.79
C PHE A 110 1.15 11.86 -0.18
N ASN A 111 1.06 13.19 -0.02
CA ASN A 111 1.76 14.12 -0.91
C ASN A 111 3.28 14.01 -0.76
N VAL A 112 3.79 13.85 0.46
CA VAL A 112 5.22 13.61 0.70
C VAL A 112 5.67 12.30 0.04
N ALA A 113 4.88 11.23 0.16
CA ALA A 113 5.20 9.94 -0.46
C ALA A 113 5.26 10.04 -1.99
N ILE A 114 4.34 10.79 -2.62
CA ILE A 114 4.39 11.05 -4.07
C ILE A 114 5.66 11.80 -4.46
N VAL A 115 6.00 12.87 -3.74
CA VAL A 115 7.21 13.65 -4.05
C VAL A 115 8.46 12.78 -3.91
N VAL A 116 8.55 11.98 -2.84
CA VAL A 116 9.67 11.06 -2.63
C VAL A 116 9.73 10.00 -3.73
N ALA A 117 8.61 9.37 -4.08
CA ALA A 117 8.55 8.39 -5.15
C ALA A 117 8.96 8.99 -6.50
N TYR A 118 8.49 10.21 -6.79
CA TYR A 118 8.85 10.96 -8.00
C TYR A 118 10.34 11.25 -8.08
N LEU A 119 10.94 11.73 -6.98
CA LEU A 119 12.39 11.97 -6.91
C LEU A 119 13.17 10.66 -7.10
N ILE A 120 12.75 9.58 -6.44
CA ILE A 120 13.40 8.27 -6.59
C ILE A 120 13.33 7.80 -8.05
N VAL A 121 12.18 7.94 -8.72
CA VAL A 121 12.05 7.56 -10.13
C VAL A 121 13.03 8.35 -11.01
N ILE A 122 13.13 9.67 -10.82
CA ILE A 122 14.06 10.51 -11.58
C ILE A 122 15.51 10.11 -11.32
N TYR A 123 15.93 10.04 -10.06
CA TYR A 123 17.33 9.83 -9.69
C TYR A 123 17.80 8.38 -9.90
N LEU A 124 16.94 7.40 -9.64
CA LEU A 124 17.30 5.98 -9.69
C LEU A 124 17.13 5.37 -11.08
N PHE A 125 16.09 5.77 -11.83
CA PHE A 125 15.84 5.26 -13.18
C PHE A 125 16.37 6.19 -14.28
N GLY A 126 16.98 7.32 -13.91
CA GLY A 126 17.69 8.20 -14.84
C GLY A 126 16.78 8.86 -15.87
N ILE A 127 15.47 8.94 -15.61
CA ILE A 127 14.48 9.49 -16.54
C ILE A 127 14.42 11.04 -16.46
N ALA A 128 15.57 11.67 -16.23
CA ALA A 128 15.68 13.14 -16.17
C ALA A 128 15.21 13.80 -17.49
N ASP A 129 15.43 13.10 -18.62
CA ASP A 129 15.09 13.57 -19.97
C ASP A 129 13.58 13.77 -20.20
N VAL A 130 12.72 13.07 -19.46
CA VAL A 130 11.26 13.23 -19.58
C VAL A 130 10.83 14.60 -19.04
N LEU A 131 11.52 15.15 -18.04
CA LEU A 131 11.18 16.44 -17.47
C LEU A 131 11.55 17.61 -18.39
N GLU A 132 12.64 17.48 -19.15
CA GLU A 132 13.04 18.46 -20.18
C GLU A 132 12.15 18.36 -21.43
N SER A 133 11.68 17.15 -21.77
CA SER A 133 10.83 16.90 -22.94
C SER A 133 9.43 17.52 -22.85
N PHE A 134 8.94 17.87 -21.65
CA PHE A 134 7.57 18.36 -21.45
C PHE A 134 7.38 19.89 -21.44
N GLY A 135 8.45 20.69 -21.50
CA GLY A 135 8.35 22.16 -21.59
C GLY A 135 7.43 22.81 -20.54
N SER A 136 6.78 23.92 -20.88
CA SER A 136 5.81 24.62 -20.00
C SER A 136 4.54 23.80 -19.72
N PHE A 137 4.21 22.84 -20.59
CA PHE A 137 3.08 21.90 -20.45
C PHE A 137 3.32 20.86 -19.34
N GLY A 138 4.58 20.47 -19.12
CA GLY A 138 5.01 19.53 -18.07
C GLY A 138 4.77 20.03 -16.66
N ARG A 139 4.89 21.35 -16.42
CA ARG A 139 4.62 21.93 -15.10
C ARG A 139 3.14 21.81 -14.72
N TYR A 140 2.23 22.03 -15.67
CA TYR A 140 0.80 21.89 -15.44
C TYR A 140 0.36 20.43 -15.35
N SER A 141 0.96 19.52 -16.13
CA SER A 141 0.63 18.09 -16.06
C SER A 141 1.00 17.47 -14.71
N VAL A 142 2.11 17.88 -14.09
CA VAL A 142 2.49 17.43 -12.74
C VAL A 142 1.49 17.91 -11.69
N LEU A 143 1.03 19.16 -11.77
CA LEU A 143 0.01 19.68 -10.85
C LEU A 143 -1.33 18.97 -11.01
N VAL A 144 -1.76 18.71 -12.26
CA VAL A 144 -2.99 17.96 -12.55
C VAL A 144 -2.87 16.52 -12.04
N LEU A 145 -1.72 15.86 -12.25
CA LEU A 145 -1.47 14.50 -11.76
C LEU A 145 -1.48 14.46 -10.23
N LEU A 146 -0.89 15.46 -9.56
CA LEU A 146 -0.91 15.57 -8.11
C LEU A 146 -2.35 15.76 -7.60
N LEU A 147 -3.14 16.60 -8.26
CA LEU A 147 -4.53 16.83 -7.90
C LEU A 147 -5.37 15.55 -8.09
N MET A 148 -5.22 14.86 -9.22
CA MET A 148 -5.85 13.56 -9.46
C MET A 148 -5.40 12.51 -8.45
N GLY A 149 -4.11 12.47 -8.11
CA GLY A 149 -3.57 11.59 -7.08
C GLY A 149 -4.28 11.78 -5.74
N ASN A 150 -4.49 13.03 -5.32
CA ASN A 150 -5.22 13.32 -4.08
C ASN A 150 -6.68 12.82 -4.13
N VAL A 151 -7.34 12.88 -5.29
CA VAL A 151 -8.68 12.31 -5.48
C VAL A 151 -8.65 10.78 -5.36
N VAL A 152 -7.72 10.12 -6.05
CA VAL A 152 -7.53 8.66 -5.98
C VAL A 152 -7.24 8.22 -4.54
N PHE A 153 -6.42 8.99 -3.82
CA PHE A 153 -6.13 8.75 -2.41
C PHE A 153 -7.36 8.84 -1.53
N ALA A 154 -8.21 9.85 -1.73
CA ALA A 154 -9.45 9.99 -0.97
C ALA A 154 -10.38 8.78 -1.20
N VAL A 155 -10.50 8.33 -2.46
CA VAL A 155 -11.26 7.11 -2.81
C VAL A 155 -10.64 5.88 -2.15
N TYR A 156 -9.31 5.77 -2.15
CA TYR A 156 -8.59 4.66 -1.52
C TYR A 156 -8.73 4.65 0.00
N ASP A 157 -8.61 5.79 0.69
CA ASP A 157 -8.81 5.90 2.14
C ASP A 157 -10.24 5.49 2.53
N PHE A 158 -11.24 5.92 1.74
CA PHE A 158 -12.63 5.52 1.91
C PHE A 158 -12.81 4.01 1.69
N ALA A 159 -12.30 3.48 0.59
CA ALA A 159 -12.35 2.05 0.26
C ALA A 159 -11.72 1.20 1.37
N LEU A 160 -10.56 1.60 1.89
CA LEU A 160 -9.91 0.91 3.01
C LEU A 160 -10.73 0.97 4.29
N THR A 161 -11.38 2.09 4.60
CA THR A 161 -12.26 2.18 5.78
C THR A 161 -13.39 1.16 5.66
N ASN A 162 -14.04 1.11 4.50
CA ASN A 162 -15.15 0.20 4.23
C ASN A 162 -14.68 -1.27 4.23
N LEU A 163 -13.50 -1.53 3.70
CA LEU A 163 -12.92 -2.86 3.67
C LEU A 163 -12.57 -3.36 5.07
N ILE A 164 -11.96 -2.52 5.91
CA ILE A 164 -11.68 -2.84 7.32
C ILE A 164 -12.99 -3.15 8.04
N TRP A 165 -14.02 -2.33 7.83
CA TRP A 165 -15.35 -2.56 8.40
C TRP A 165 -15.95 -3.88 7.91
N ALA A 166 -15.98 -4.13 6.60
CA ALA A 166 -16.48 -5.38 6.02
C ALA A 166 -15.70 -6.60 6.53
N TYR A 167 -14.39 -6.49 6.67
CA TYR A 167 -13.54 -7.55 7.19
C TYR A 167 -13.88 -7.88 8.66
N ILE A 168 -13.97 -6.86 9.52
CA ILE A 168 -14.27 -7.04 10.96
C ILE A 168 -15.69 -7.57 11.18
N TYR A 169 -16.69 -7.03 10.49
CA TYR A 169 -18.09 -7.35 10.76
C TYR A 169 -18.64 -8.52 9.95
N ARG A 170 -18.08 -8.84 8.78
CA ARG A 170 -18.61 -9.90 7.90
C ARG A 170 -17.71 -11.13 7.81
N LEU A 171 -16.40 -10.94 7.62
CA LEU A 171 -15.45 -12.03 7.40
C LEU A 171 -14.97 -12.65 8.71
N ARG A 172 -14.48 -11.82 9.64
CA ARG A 172 -13.95 -12.27 10.94
C ARG A 172 -14.93 -13.17 11.73
N PRO A 173 -16.22 -12.81 11.91
CA PRO A 173 -17.16 -13.66 12.64
C PRO A 173 -17.55 -14.96 11.90
N ARG A 174 -17.34 -15.06 10.58
CA ARG A 174 -17.59 -16.30 9.83
C ARG A 174 -16.39 -17.27 9.88
N ILE A 175 -15.17 -16.74 9.90
CA ILE A 175 -13.95 -17.54 9.91
C ILE A 175 -13.59 -18.02 11.33
N PHE A 176 -13.79 -17.18 12.35
CA PHE A 176 -13.40 -17.48 13.74
C PHE A 176 -14.57 -17.88 14.65
N ARG A 177 -15.71 -18.30 14.08
CA ARG A 177 -16.92 -18.67 14.84
C ARG A 177 -16.74 -19.86 15.80
N HIS A 178 -15.65 -20.62 15.69
CA HIS A 178 -15.41 -21.86 16.46
C HIS A 178 -14.26 -21.78 17.50
N ARG A 179 -13.80 -20.58 17.88
CA ARG A 179 -12.82 -20.42 18.98
C ARG A 179 -13.29 -19.43 20.05
N GLY A 180 -14.52 -19.63 20.52
CA GLY A 180 -15.07 -19.01 21.72
C GLY A 180 -15.40 -20.10 22.72
#